data_AF-A0A0W1EZZ3-F1
#
_entry.id   AF-A0A0W1EZZ3-F1
#
_cell.length_a   1.000
_cell.length_b   1.000
_cell.length_c   1.000
_cell.angle_alpha   90.00
_cell.angle_beta   90.00
_cell.angle_gamma   90.00
#
_symmetry.space_group_name_H-M   'P 1'
#
loop_
_entity.id
_entity.type
_entity.pdbx_description
1 polymer ?
#
loop_
_entity_poly.entity_id
_entity_poly.type
_entity_poly.pdbx_seq_one_letter_code
_entity_poly.pdbx_strand_id
1 'polypeptide(L)'
;MGRGDLSDAEWDLIGPLLPPERGRWARPAGDNRRFLNGMLHVLRVGCPWRDMHERYGKWNSVYVRFRRWAEQGVWDALLQTLVDLGLTDDWQHMIDSTSVRGHVSAAGGKGGLVRTLLVDHAAALRAKSTPAATIKDCLSASS
;
A
#
# COMPACT_ATOMS: atom_id res chain seq x y z
N MET A 1 2.25 20.94 -16.08
CA MET A 1 1.92 19.51 -16.06
C MET A 1 2.85 18.80 -17.02
N GLY A 2 3.51 17.73 -16.60
CA GLY A 2 4.27 16.89 -17.53
C GLY A 2 3.45 15.71 -18.02
N ARG A 3 3.95 15.04 -19.06
CA ARG A 3 3.27 13.92 -19.72
C ARG A 3 2.93 12.83 -18.69
N GLY A 4 1.63 12.52 -18.54
CA GLY A 4 1.12 11.49 -17.64
C GLY A 4 0.85 11.92 -16.19
N ASP A 5 0.85 13.22 -15.88
CA ASP A 5 0.28 13.70 -14.62
C ASP A 5 -1.25 13.56 -14.64
N LEU A 6 -1.87 13.37 -13.47
CA LEU A 6 -3.32 13.33 -13.32
C LEU A 6 -3.96 14.66 -13.74
N SER A 7 -4.98 14.56 -14.58
CA SER A 7 -5.90 15.64 -14.87
C SER A 7 -6.65 16.10 -13.61
N ASP A 8 -7.26 17.27 -13.66
CA ASP A 8 -8.06 17.78 -12.53
C ASP A 8 -9.25 16.86 -12.25
N ALA A 9 -9.92 16.36 -13.30
CA ALA A 9 -11.05 15.44 -13.15
C ALA A 9 -10.66 14.10 -12.50
N GLU A 10 -9.53 13.50 -12.89
CA GLU A 10 -9.03 12.28 -12.24
C GLU A 10 -8.61 12.55 -10.79
N TRP A 11 -8.03 13.73 -10.53
CA TRP A 11 -7.65 14.14 -9.19
C TRP A 11 -8.86 14.34 -8.28
N ASP A 12 -9.96 14.89 -8.78
CA ASP A 12 -11.18 15.09 -7.99
C ASP A 12 -11.80 13.75 -7.54
N LEU A 13 -11.60 12.68 -8.31
CA LEU A 13 -12.00 11.32 -7.94
C LEU A 13 -11.05 10.69 -6.91
N ILE A 14 -9.74 10.81 -7.12
CA ILE A 14 -8.73 10.10 -6.32
C ILE A 14 -8.36 10.85 -5.03
N GLY A 15 -8.27 12.18 -5.09
CA GLY A 15 -7.83 13.05 -4.00
C GLY A 15 -8.57 12.81 -2.68
N PRO A 16 -9.90 12.69 -2.66
CA PRO A 16 -10.68 12.41 -1.46
C PRO A 16 -10.40 11.04 -0.81
N LEU A 17 -9.91 10.07 -1.59
CA LEU A 17 -9.62 8.71 -1.11
C LEU A 17 -8.27 8.61 -0.40
N LEU A 18 -7.41 9.60 -0.60
CA LEU A 18 -6.10 9.62 0.01
C LEU A 18 -6.17 10.11 1.46
N PRO A 19 -5.35 9.54 2.35
CA PRO A 19 -5.32 10.01 3.73
C PRO A 19 -4.95 11.50 3.78
N PRO A 20 -5.59 12.27 4.67
CA PRO A 20 -5.35 13.69 4.78
C PRO A 20 -3.88 13.94 5.13
N GLU A 21 -3.31 14.98 4.53
CA GLU A 21 -1.93 15.35 4.75
C GLU A 21 -1.74 15.84 6.19
N ARG A 22 -1.32 14.94 7.08
CA ARG A 22 -0.89 15.33 8.42
C ARG A 22 0.56 15.80 8.35
N GLY A 23 0.73 17.11 8.30
CA GLY A 23 2.01 17.74 8.60
C GLY A 23 2.50 17.29 9.98
N ARG A 24 3.82 17.15 10.16
CA ARG A 24 4.40 16.89 11.48
C ARG A 24 4.95 18.20 12.01
N TRP A 25 4.33 18.72 13.08
CA TRP A 25 4.71 19.98 13.75
C TRP A 25 5.01 21.10 12.75
N ALA A 26 6.30 21.38 12.51
CA ALA A 26 6.78 22.50 11.69
C ALA A 26 6.91 22.18 10.19
N ARG A 27 6.63 20.95 9.75
CA ARG A 27 6.71 20.57 8.34
C ARG A 27 5.32 20.59 7.71
N PRO A 28 5.06 21.48 6.74
CA PRO A 28 3.79 21.50 6.03
C PRO A 28 3.45 20.12 5.47
N ALA A 29 2.16 19.82 5.54
CA ALA A 29 1.48 18.90 4.66
C ALA A 29 2.04 19.10 3.23
N GLY A 30 2.67 18.05 2.68
CA GLY A 30 3.26 18.13 1.35
C GLY A 30 2.28 17.61 0.32
N ASP A 31 2.04 18.39 -0.74
CA ASP A 31 1.03 18.15 -1.78
C ASP A 31 0.92 16.70 -2.28
N ASN A 32 -0.14 16.02 -1.85
CA ASN A 32 -0.51 14.65 -2.20
C ASN A 32 -0.60 14.46 -3.72
N ARG A 33 -1.09 15.46 -4.47
CA ARG A 33 -1.20 15.38 -5.92
C ARG A 33 0.18 15.29 -6.55
N ARG A 34 1.09 16.16 -6.12
CA ARG A 34 2.48 16.14 -6.59
C ARG A 34 3.18 14.82 -6.25
N PHE A 35 2.97 14.31 -5.03
CA PHE A 35 3.54 13.03 -4.61
C PHE A 35 2.98 11.85 -5.41
N LEU A 36 1.67 11.79 -5.61
CA LEU A 36 1.02 10.73 -6.38
C LEU A 36 1.49 10.77 -7.85
N ASN A 37 1.57 11.95 -8.46
CA ASN A 37 2.10 12.08 -9.82
C ASN A 37 3.56 11.58 -9.93
N GLY A 38 4.39 11.83 -8.91
CA GLY A 38 5.75 11.29 -8.85
C GLY A 38 5.79 9.76 -8.77
N MET A 39 4.91 9.16 -7.97
CA MET A 39 4.77 7.70 -7.89
C MET A 39 4.30 7.12 -9.24
N LEU A 40 3.26 7.70 -9.83
CA LEU A 40 2.71 7.28 -11.12
C LEU A 40 3.73 7.40 -12.26
N HIS A 41 4.58 8.43 -12.22
CA HIS A 41 5.68 8.55 -13.18
C HIS A 41 6.66 7.38 -13.08
N VAL A 42 7.13 7.07 -11.88
CA VAL A 42 8.05 5.94 -11.64
C VAL A 42 7.42 4.62 -12.10
N LEU A 43 6.16 4.39 -11.73
CA LEU A 43 5.44 3.17 -12.09
C LEU A 43 5.19 3.05 -13.60
N ARG A 44 4.81 4.15 -14.27
CA ARG A 44 4.52 4.15 -15.71
C ARG A 44 5.77 4.05 -16.58
N VAL A 45 6.84 4.74 -16.19
CA VAL A 45 8.10 4.76 -16.95
C VAL A 45 8.96 3.54 -16.62
N GLY A 46 8.78 2.94 -15.45
CA GLY A 46 9.59 1.81 -14.99
C GLY A 46 11.02 2.21 -14.61
N CYS A 47 11.25 3.48 -14.25
CA CYS A 47 12.59 3.96 -13.89
C CYS A 47 12.92 3.70 -12.42
N PRO A 48 14.21 3.65 -12.04
CA PRO A 48 14.61 3.73 -10.64
C PRO A 48 14.05 5.00 -9.98
N TRP A 49 13.69 4.92 -8.69
CA TRP A 49 13.20 6.08 -7.93
C TRP A 49 14.17 7.28 -7.98
N ARG A 50 15.47 7.02 -8.03
CA ARG A 50 16.51 8.06 -8.11
C ARG A 50 16.49 8.86 -9.40
N ASP A 51 15.92 8.28 -10.46
CA ASP A 51 15.83 8.87 -11.79
C ASP A 51 14.47 9.56 -12.02
N MET A 52 13.61 9.58 -11.00
CA MET A 52 12.34 10.28 -11.03
C MET A 52 12.56 11.78 -11.28
N HIS A 53 11.77 12.35 -12.20
CA HIS A 53 11.87 13.76 -12.56
C HIS A 53 11.77 14.70 -11.34
N GLU A 54 12.69 15.66 -11.23
CA GLU A 54 12.84 16.54 -10.06
C GLU A 54 11.60 17.39 -9.75
N ARG A 55 10.76 17.62 -10.77
CA ARG A 55 9.48 18.37 -10.64
C ARG A 55 8.54 17.80 -9.56
N TYR A 56 8.65 16.51 -9.24
CA TYR A 56 7.82 15.87 -8.23
C TYR A 56 8.38 16.01 -6.80
N GLY A 57 9.58 16.57 -6.67
CA GLY A 57 10.30 16.73 -5.41
C GLY A 57 11.35 15.65 -5.19
N LYS A 58 11.86 15.57 -3.95
CA LYS A 58 12.94 14.64 -3.60
C LYS A 58 12.45 13.20 -3.67
N TRP A 59 13.10 12.36 -4.51
CA TRP A 59 12.75 10.95 -4.70
C TRP A 59 12.54 10.18 -3.40
N ASN A 60 13.41 10.40 -2.40
CA ASN A 60 13.32 9.68 -1.12
C ASN A 60 12.02 10.03 -0.37
N SER A 61 11.58 11.29 -0.45
CA SER A 61 10.31 11.69 0.16
C SER A 61 9.10 11.03 -0.52
N VAL A 62 9.16 10.88 -1.84
CA VAL A 62 8.11 10.18 -2.62
C VAL A 62 8.09 8.70 -2.27
N TYR A 63 9.25 8.04 -2.29
CA TYR A 63 9.39 6.63 -1.93
C TYR A 63 8.91 6.33 -0.50
N VAL A 64 9.33 7.13 0.50
CA VAL A 64 8.90 6.94 1.89
C VAL A 64 7.39 7.09 2.02
N ARG A 65 6.78 8.02 1.29
CA ARG A 65 5.32 8.16 1.30
C ARG A 65 4.62 6.98 0.63
N PHE A 66 5.12 6.54 -0.53
CA PHE A 66 4.62 5.35 -1.23
C PHE A 66 4.62 4.13 -0.29
N ARG A 67 5.75 3.89 0.40
CA ARG A 67 5.90 2.82 1.40
C ARG A 67 4.92 2.95 2.55
N ARG A 68 4.77 4.14 3.13
CA ARG A 68 3.80 4.37 4.22
C ARG A 68 2.36 4.11 3.80
N TRP A 69 1.98 4.51 2.59
CA TRP A 69 0.64 4.25 2.05
C TRP A 69 0.41 2.76 1.82
N ALA A 70 1.42 2.02 1.36
CA ALA A 70 1.35 0.56 1.28
C ALA A 70 1.18 -0.10 2.64
N GLU A 71 1.95 0.33 3.65
CA GLU A 71 1.86 -0.20 5.02
C GLU A 71 0.52 0.16 5.70
N GLN A 72 -0.13 1.24 5.28
CA GLN A 72 -1.43 1.68 5.76
C GLN A 72 -2.62 1.07 4.98
N GLY A 73 -2.38 0.27 3.93
CA GLY A 73 -3.44 -0.29 3.09
C GLY A 73 -4.15 0.73 2.21
N VAL A 74 -3.57 1.93 2.00
CA VAL A 74 -4.18 3.00 1.20
C VAL A 74 -4.32 2.57 -0.26
N TRP A 75 -3.32 1.86 -0.80
CA TRP A 75 -3.39 1.36 -2.18
C TRP A 75 -4.49 0.34 -2.36
N ASP A 76 -4.68 -0.56 -1.39
CA ASP A 76 -5.73 -1.58 -1.44
C ASP A 76 -7.12 -0.92 -1.39
N ALA A 77 -7.31 0.05 -0.50
CA ALA A 77 -8.56 0.81 -0.40
C ALA A 77 -8.86 1.63 -1.67
N LEU A 78 -7.83 2.26 -2.25
CA LEU A 78 -7.96 3.04 -3.48
C LEU A 78 -8.32 2.13 -4.66
N LEU A 79 -7.64 0.99 -4.82
CA LEU A 79 -7.96 0.02 -5.87
C LEU A 79 -9.37 -0.53 -5.72
N GLN A 80 -9.78 -0.92 -4.51
CA GLN A 80 -11.13 -1.40 -4.26
C GLN A 80 -12.18 -0.35 -4.63
N THR A 81 -11.96 0.91 -4.26
CA THR A 81 -12.90 1.99 -4.58
C THR A 81 -13.01 2.20 -6.09
N LEU A 82 -11.90 2.13 -6.83
CA LEU A 82 -11.92 2.22 -8.29
C LEU A 82 -12.66 1.05 -8.94
N VAL A 83 -12.52 -0.16 -8.39
CA VAL A 83 -13.29 -1.35 -8.82
C VAL A 83 -14.77 -1.13 -8.58
N ASP A 84 -15.16 -0.67 -7.39
CA ASP A 84 -16.56 -0.44 -7.02
C ASP A 84 -17.22 0.65 -7.90
N LEU A 85 -16.43 1.62 -8.37
CA LEU A 85 -16.86 2.65 -9.31
C LEU A 85 -16.93 2.16 -10.78
N GLY A 86 -16.58 0.91 -11.06
CA GLY A 86 -16.54 0.35 -12.42
C GLY A 86 -15.45 0.97 -13.31
N LEU A 87 -14.46 1.65 -12.70
CA LEU A 87 -13.39 2.35 -13.42
C LEU A 87 -12.19 1.43 -13.73
N THR A 88 -12.28 0.15 -13.38
CA THR A 88 -11.20 -0.84 -13.59
C THR A 88 -11.45 -1.81 -14.74
N ASP A 89 -12.63 -1.78 -15.37
CA ASP A 89 -12.99 -2.73 -16.44
C ASP A 89 -12.04 -2.70 -17.65
N ASP A 90 -11.30 -1.60 -17.85
CA ASP A 90 -10.27 -1.47 -18.89
C ASP A 90 -8.83 -1.67 -18.37
N TRP A 91 -8.60 -1.56 -17.05
CA TRP A 91 -7.27 -1.59 -16.41
C TRP A 91 -6.78 -3.03 -16.12
N GLN A 92 -7.70 -3.98 -15.93
CA GLN A 92 -7.36 -5.37 -15.59
C GLN A 92 -6.55 -6.11 -16.67
N HIS A 93 -6.44 -5.57 -17.89
CA HIS A 93 -5.89 -6.28 -19.03
C HIS A 93 -4.41 -6.05 -19.34
N MET A 94 -3.73 -5.02 -18.79
CA MET A 94 -2.33 -4.76 -19.16
C MET A 94 -1.51 -4.13 -18.03
N ILE A 95 -1.28 -4.86 -16.94
CA ILE A 95 0.02 -4.78 -16.26
C ILE A 95 0.81 -5.99 -16.73
N ASP A 96 1.48 -5.83 -17.87
CA ASP A 96 2.33 -6.87 -18.44
C ASP A 96 3.30 -7.34 -17.34
N SER A 97 3.15 -8.60 -16.95
CA SER A 97 4.07 -9.25 -16.04
C SER A 97 5.44 -9.30 -16.72
N THR A 98 6.37 -8.43 -16.35
CA THR A 98 7.76 -8.56 -16.84
C THR A 98 8.36 -9.83 -16.26
N SER A 99 8.49 -10.85 -17.10
CA SER A 99 9.30 -12.03 -16.81
C SER A 99 10.76 -11.62 -16.68
N VAL A 100 11.36 -11.84 -15.50
CA VAL A 100 12.82 -11.73 -15.34
C VAL A 100 13.42 -13.06 -15.82
N ARG A 101 14.29 -13.04 -16.84
CA ARG A 101 15.13 -14.21 -17.13
C ARG A 101 15.98 -14.49 -15.90
N GLY A 102 15.77 -15.65 -15.27
CA GLY A 102 16.69 -16.16 -14.28
C GLY A 102 18.10 -16.26 -14.88
N HIS A 103 19.11 -15.95 -14.07
CA HIS A 103 20.49 -16.29 -14.41
C HIS A 103 20.57 -17.81 -14.69
N VAL A 104 21.45 -18.26 -15.58
CA VAL A 104 21.60 -19.71 -15.89
C VAL A 104 21.88 -20.57 -14.65
N SER A 105 22.39 -19.97 -13.57
CA SER A 105 22.58 -20.60 -12.24
C SER A 105 21.37 -20.54 -11.30
N ALA A 106 20.20 -20.05 -11.74
CA ALA A 106 18.98 -20.10 -10.94
C ALA A 106 18.32 -21.49 -10.98
N ALA A 107 18.74 -22.36 -11.91
CA ALA A 107 18.33 -23.76 -11.94
C ALA A 107 19.30 -24.59 -11.06
N GLY A 108 18.93 -24.80 -9.79
CA GLY A 108 19.66 -25.73 -8.92
C GLY A 108 19.67 -25.36 -7.45
N GLY A 109 18.54 -25.53 -6.78
CA GLY A 109 18.48 -25.56 -5.32
C GLY A 109 17.37 -26.49 -4.88
N LYS A 110 17.70 -27.71 -4.46
CA LYS A 110 16.75 -28.63 -3.82
C LYS A 110 16.09 -27.88 -2.66
N GLY A 111 14.77 -27.72 -2.74
CA GLY A 111 13.97 -27.14 -1.67
C GLY A 111 14.16 -27.94 -0.38
N GLY A 112 14.48 -27.23 0.70
CA GLY A 112 14.52 -27.81 2.03
C GLY A 112 14.98 -26.79 3.07
N LEU A 113 14.19 -26.64 4.12
CA LEU A 113 14.53 -26.10 5.45
C LEU A 113 14.32 -24.61 5.82
N VAL A 114 13.78 -23.73 4.96
CA VAL A 114 13.40 -22.36 5.43
C VAL A 114 11.89 -22.20 5.68
N ARG A 115 11.05 -23.02 5.06
CA ARG A 115 9.58 -22.93 5.20
C ARG A 115 8.99 -23.58 6.45
N THR A 116 9.73 -24.44 7.16
CA THR A 116 9.21 -25.11 8.37
C THR A 116 9.34 -24.25 9.63
N LEU A 117 10.38 -23.40 9.74
CA LEU A 117 10.66 -22.67 10.99
C LEU A 117 9.81 -21.40 11.21
N LEU A 118 9.14 -20.89 10.17
CA LEU A 118 8.25 -19.71 10.33
C LEU A 118 6.80 -20.08 10.65
N VAL A 119 6.40 -21.35 10.46
CA VAL A 119 5.05 -21.82 10.84
C VAL A 119 4.93 -22.02 12.35
N ASP A 120 6.01 -22.46 13.02
CA ASP A 120 5.98 -22.70 14.47
C ASP A 120 6.03 -21.41 15.32
N HIS A 121 6.67 -20.34 14.83
CA HIS A 121 6.74 -19.08 15.59
C HIS A 121 5.43 -18.26 15.54
N ALA A 122 4.63 -18.42 14.48
CA ALA A 122 3.32 -17.78 14.34
C ALA A 122 2.21 -18.49 15.15
N ALA A 123 2.38 -19.77 15.48
CA ALA A 123 1.46 -20.53 16.33
C ALA A 123 1.65 -20.23 17.85
N ALA A 124 2.83 -19.78 18.27
CA ALA A 124 3.14 -19.52 19.68
C ALA A 124 2.66 -18.15 20.21
N LEU A 125 2.25 -17.22 19.34
CA LEU A 125 1.77 -15.89 19.74
C LEU A 125 0.23 -15.75 19.71
N ARG A 126 -0.49 -16.84 19.48
CA ARG A 126 -1.96 -16.85 19.42
C ARG A 126 -2.60 -17.65 20.55
N ALA A 127 -2.35 -17.25 21.80
CA ALA A 127 -3.22 -17.54 22.93
C ALA A 127 -2.82 -16.71 24.15
N LYS A 128 -3.54 -15.62 24.46
CA LYS A 128 -4.12 -15.35 25.80
C LYS A 128 -5.40 -14.53 25.63
N SER A 129 -6.50 -15.21 25.91
CA SER A 129 -7.89 -14.81 25.84
C SER A 129 -8.23 -13.72 26.85
N THR A 130 -9.04 -12.75 26.46
CA THR A 130 -9.85 -11.94 27.38
C THR A 130 -11.04 -12.80 27.83
N PRO A 131 -11.29 -13.03 29.12
CA PRO A 131 -12.59 -13.51 29.56
C PRO A 131 -13.52 -12.31 29.78
N ALA A 132 -14.59 -12.24 28.97
CA ALA A 132 -15.73 -11.37 29.20
C ALA A 132 -16.55 -11.92 30.38
N ALA A 133 -16.61 -11.18 31.47
CA ALA A 133 -17.56 -11.43 32.55
C ALA A 133 -18.96 -11.06 32.06
N THR A 134 -19.85 -12.05 32.06
CA THR A 134 -21.26 -11.93 31.66
C THR A 134 -22.07 -11.26 32.78
N ILE A 135 -22.69 -10.13 32.44
CA ILE A 135 -23.55 -9.26 33.28
C ILE A 135 -24.88 -9.92 33.71
N LYS A 136 -25.03 -11.25 33.55
CA LYS A 136 -26.30 -11.96 33.81
C LYS A 136 -26.45 -12.48 35.25
N ASP A 137 -25.42 -12.39 36.08
CA ASP A 137 -25.45 -12.87 37.48
C ASP A 137 -25.80 -11.78 38.52
N CYS A 138 -26.06 -10.54 38.09
CA CYS A 138 -26.37 -9.43 39.01
C CYS A 138 -27.87 -9.23 39.31
N LEU A 139 -28.77 -10.11 38.85
CA LEU A 139 -30.23 -9.97 39.04
C LEU A 139 -30.90 -11.12 39.82
N SER A 140 -30.14 -11.97 40.52
CA SER A 140 -30.69 -13.10 41.30
C SER A 140 -30.34 -13.10 42.79
N ALA A 141 -30.00 -11.95 43.37
CA ALA A 141 -29.85 -11.81 44.82
C ALA A 141 -30.50 -10.50 45.33
N SER A 142 -31.80 -10.37 45.09
CA SER A 142 -32.70 -9.61 45.96
C SER A 142 -33.55 -10.62 46.73
N SER A 143 -33.05 -11.01 47.90
CA SER A 143 -33.79 -11.58 49.04
C SER A 143 -32.89 -11.55 50.26
#